data_AF-A0A1F3E980-F1
#
_entry.id   AF-A0A1F3E980-F1
#
_cell.length_a   1.000
_cell.length_b   1.000
_cell.length_c   1.000
_cell.angle_alpha   90.00
_cell.angle_beta   90.00
_cell.angle_gamma   90.00
#
_symmetry.space_group_name_H-M   'P 1'
#
loop_
_entity.id
_entity.type
_entity.pdbx_description
1 polymer ?
#
loop_
_entity_poly.entity_id
_entity_poly.type
_entity_poly.pdbx_seq_one_letter_code
_entity_poly.pdbx_strand_id
1 'polypeptide(L)'
;MVSYIKSNKMKTKCIHKDLIFYLDNELSVEKKISVEKHLEECADCRSFLAFVRDEMQVIENEKNPEASPYFFTRLSARLDEKQVYQTQSQWAKLAQPAFFSLVLLAGIYGGLKLGSNASSPLVNQQTSSGVQMLNDFAAEPIESFLLDEL
;
A
#
# COMPACT_ATOMS: atom_id res chain seq x y z
N MET A 1 -8.82 -7.21 42.83
CA MET A 1 -9.35 -8.39 43.53
C MET A 1 -10.86 -8.37 43.34
N VAL A 2 -11.38 -9.04 42.32
CA VAL A 2 -12.83 -9.16 42.11
C VAL A 2 -13.13 -10.65 42.03
N SER A 3 -13.52 -11.18 43.17
CA SER A 3 -13.92 -12.57 43.37
C SER A 3 -15.43 -12.72 43.15
N TYR A 4 -15.82 -13.97 42.87
CA TYR A 4 -17.16 -14.53 42.68
C TYR A 4 -17.69 -14.41 41.24
N ILE A 5 -18.16 -15.50 40.62
CA ILE A 5 -19.37 -16.20 41.03
C ILE A 5 -19.27 -17.72 40.85
N LYS A 6 -19.43 -18.40 41.98
CA LYS A 6 -19.94 -19.75 42.16
C LYS A 6 -21.35 -19.88 41.57
N SER A 7 -21.58 -20.83 40.66
CA SER A 7 -22.89 -21.49 40.56
C SER A 7 -22.79 -22.86 39.91
N ASN A 8 -22.57 -23.83 40.79
CA ASN A 8 -22.92 -25.22 40.58
C ASN A 8 -24.43 -25.38 40.86
N LYS A 9 -25.26 -25.43 39.80
CA LYS A 9 -26.60 -26.05 39.78
C LYS A 9 -27.20 -25.97 38.36
N MET A 10 -26.77 -26.85 37.46
CA MET A 10 -27.57 -27.18 36.27
C MET A 10 -28.64 -28.20 36.69
N LYS A 11 -29.74 -27.69 37.26
CA LYS A 11 -31.00 -28.42 37.34
C LYS A 11 -32.04 -27.58 36.61
N THR A 12 -32.33 -27.98 35.37
CA THR A 12 -33.61 -27.73 34.65
C THR A 12 -34.27 -26.39 34.97
N LYS A 13 -33.54 -25.29 34.75
CA LYS A 13 -34.10 -23.95 34.79
C LYS A 13 -33.43 -23.15 33.67
N CYS A 14 -34.24 -22.73 32.71
CA CYS A 14 -33.81 -22.16 31.44
C CYS A 14 -32.74 -21.06 31.62
N ILE A 15 -31.68 -21.12 30.81
CA ILE A 15 -30.50 -20.24 30.91
C ILE A 15 -30.68 -18.89 30.18
N HIS A 16 -31.89 -18.33 30.16
CA HIS A 16 -32.23 -17.16 29.33
C HIS A 16 -31.30 -15.96 29.53
N LYS A 17 -30.80 -15.76 30.74
CA LYS A 17 -29.88 -14.66 31.05
C LYS A 17 -28.52 -14.81 30.34
N ASP A 18 -28.01 -16.03 30.22
CA ASP A 18 -26.71 -16.31 29.62
C ASP A 18 -26.78 -16.33 28.08
N LEU A 19 -28.00 -16.46 27.50
CA LEU A 19 -28.21 -16.47 26.05
C LEU A 19 -27.94 -15.10 25.40
N ILE A 20 -28.25 -14.00 26.08
CA ILE A 20 -27.97 -12.64 25.57
C ILE A 20 -26.46 -12.44 25.47
N PHE A 21 -25.73 -12.73 26.54
CA PHE A 21 -24.26 -12.65 26.53
C PHE A 21 -23.62 -13.63 25.53
N TYR A 22 -24.28 -14.75 25.23
CA TYR A 22 -23.84 -15.69 24.19
C TYR A 22 -23.98 -15.08 22.79
N LEU A 23 -25.08 -14.36 22.51
CA LEU A 23 -25.28 -13.63 21.26
C LEU A 23 -24.25 -12.50 21.08
N ASP A 24 -23.96 -11.78 22.16
CA ASP A 24 -22.98 -10.68 22.17
C ASP A 24 -21.51 -11.15 22.18
N ASN A 25 -21.27 -12.48 22.21
CA ASN A 25 -19.95 -13.11 22.34
C ASN A 25 -19.13 -12.66 23.59
N GLU A 26 -19.81 -12.33 24.69
CA GLU A 26 -19.18 -11.90 25.95
C GLU A 26 -18.94 -13.05 26.93
N LEU A 27 -19.30 -14.29 26.57
CA LEU A 27 -19.05 -15.47 27.41
C LEU A 27 -17.59 -15.91 27.38
N SER A 28 -17.10 -16.38 28.54
CA SER A 28 -15.88 -17.17 28.60
C SER A 28 -16.04 -18.48 27.81
N VAL A 29 -14.94 -18.98 27.25
CA VAL A 29 -14.90 -20.19 26.39
C VAL A 29 -15.57 -21.39 27.07
N GLU A 30 -15.30 -21.59 28.36
CA GLU A 30 -15.89 -22.69 29.16
C GLU A 30 -17.41 -22.61 29.25
N LYS A 31 -17.95 -21.40 29.45
CA LYS A 31 -19.40 -21.18 29.53
C LYS A 31 -20.06 -21.32 28.18
N LYS A 32 -19.40 -20.87 27.11
CA LYS A 32 -19.90 -21.00 25.74
C LYS A 32 -20.19 -22.45 25.38
N ILE A 33 -19.24 -23.35 25.68
CA ILE A 33 -19.41 -24.79 25.48
C ILE A 33 -20.58 -25.35 26.29
N SER A 34 -20.77 -24.89 27.53
CA SER A 34 -21.90 -25.34 28.36
C SER A 34 -23.25 -24.89 27.83
N VAL A 35 -23.32 -23.68 27.25
CA VAL A 35 -24.53 -23.14 26.62
C VAL A 35 -24.83 -23.88 25.32
N GLU A 36 -23.83 -24.14 24.48
CA GLU A 36 -23.98 -24.90 23.24
C GLU A 36 -24.56 -26.29 23.49
N LYS A 37 -24.00 -27.03 24.47
CA LYS A 37 -24.56 -28.33 24.89
C LYS A 37 -26.00 -28.22 25.39
N HIS A 38 -26.33 -27.16 26.14
CA HIS A 38 -27.70 -26.96 26.61
C HIS A 38 -28.68 -26.65 25.47
N LEU A 39 -28.24 -25.94 24.43
CA LEU A 39 -29.04 -25.63 23.24
C LEU A 39 -29.32 -26.88 22.38
N GLU A 40 -28.47 -27.90 22.46
CA GLU A 40 -28.71 -29.20 21.82
C GLU A 40 -29.82 -29.98 22.53
N GLU A 41 -29.87 -29.91 23.87
CA GLU A 41 -30.80 -30.68 24.71
C GLU A 41 -32.16 -29.97 24.96
N CYS A 42 -32.19 -28.64 24.97
CA CYS A 42 -33.38 -27.86 25.36
C CYS A 42 -34.01 -27.11 24.17
N ALA A 43 -35.20 -27.55 23.76
CA ALA A 43 -35.97 -26.91 22.69
C ALA A 43 -36.46 -25.50 23.06
N ASP A 44 -36.83 -25.27 24.33
CA ASP A 44 -37.34 -23.98 24.79
C ASP A 44 -36.28 -22.88 24.75
N CYS A 45 -35.04 -23.20 25.13
CA CYS A 45 -33.94 -22.25 25.05
C CYS A 45 -33.57 -21.94 23.59
N ARG A 46 -33.73 -22.92 22.68
CA ARG A 46 -33.49 -22.73 21.24
C ARG A 46 -34.53 -21.82 20.60
N SER A 47 -35.82 -22.02 20.91
CA SER A 47 -36.89 -21.16 20.39
C SER A 47 -36.79 -19.74 20.95
N PHE A 48 -36.44 -19.59 22.22
CA PHE A 48 -36.19 -18.28 22.83
C PHE A 48 -35.01 -17.54 22.17
N LEU A 49 -33.91 -18.25 21.89
CA LEU A 49 -32.76 -17.66 21.18
C LEU A 49 -33.16 -17.18 19.77
N ALA A 50 -33.94 -17.99 19.05
CA ALA A 50 -34.46 -17.61 17.73
C ALA A 50 -35.34 -16.35 17.80
N PHE A 51 -36.23 -16.27 18.79
CA PHE A 51 -37.08 -15.09 19.01
C PHE A 51 -36.24 -13.83 19.28
N VAL A 52 -35.28 -13.89 20.20
CA VAL A 52 -34.41 -12.74 20.52
C VAL A 52 -33.61 -12.29 19.29
N ARG A 53 -33.12 -13.24 18.48
CA ARG A 53 -32.37 -12.93 17.26
C ARG A 53 -33.24 -12.22 16.21
N ASP A 54 -34.49 -12.65 16.05
CA ASP A 54 -35.43 -12.06 15.10
C ASP A 54 -35.79 -10.61 15.50
N GLU A 55 -36.10 -10.39 16.78
CA GLU A 55 -36.36 -9.05 17.32
C GLU A 55 -35.17 -8.09 17.14
N MET A 56 -33.94 -8.58 17.34
CA MET A 56 -32.73 -7.78 17.08
C MET A 56 -32.56 -7.42 15.60
N GLN A 57 -32.93 -8.32 14.69
CA GLN A 57 -32.83 -8.08 13.25
C GLN A 57 -33.80 -6.97 12.79
N VAL A 58 -34.99 -6.89 13.40
CA VAL A 58 -35.93 -5.77 13.15
C VAL A 58 -35.29 -4.43 13.53
N ILE A 59 -34.63 -4.37 14.68
CA ILE A 59 -33.92 -3.16 15.14
C ILE A 59 -32.78 -2.80 14.18
N GLU A 60 -32.01 -3.79 13.70
CA GLU A 60 -30.92 -3.56 12.74
C GLU A 60 -31.45 -3.05 11.39
N ASN A 61 -32.58 -3.55 10.92
CA ASN A 61 -33.20 -3.11 9.66
C ASN A 61 -33.73 -1.67 9.74
N GLU A 62 -34.32 -1.28 10.87
CA GLU A 62 -34.80 0.10 11.07
C GLU A 62 -33.68 1.07 11.42
N LYS A 63 -32.57 0.56 11.97
CA LYS A 63 -31.34 1.34 12.17
C LYS A 63 -30.74 1.64 10.81
N ASN A 64 -31.26 2.68 10.18
CA ASN A 64 -30.71 3.32 9.00
C ASN A 64 -29.79 4.47 9.43
N PRO A 65 -28.52 4.23 9.79
CA PRO A 65 -27.59 5.34 9.90
C PRO A 65 -27.43 5.89 8.49
N GLU A 66 -27.90 7.12 8.24
CA GLU A 66 -27.52 7.84 7.04
C GLU A 66 -25.99 7.91 7.01
N ALA A 67 -25.37 7.02 6.24
CA ALA A 67 -23.93 7.00 6.09
C ALA A 67 -23.56 8.36 5.49
N SER A 68 -22.77 9.16 6.22
CA SER A 68 -22.40 10.48 5.72
C SER A 68 -21.82 10.36 4.30
N PRO A 69 -22.11 11.29 3.38
CA PRO A 69 -21.78 11.16 1.95
C PRO A 69 -20.30 10.85 1.66
N TYR A 70 -19.41 11.16 2.60
CA TYR A 70 -17.96 11.00 2.48
C TYR A 70 -17.39 9.87 3.35
N PHE A 71 -18.21 9.15 4.12
CA PHE A 71 -17.73 8.08 5.01
C PHE A 71 -17.04 6.98 4.21
N PHE A 72 -17.69 6.51 3.15
CA PHE A 72 -17.17 5.45 2.31
C PHE A 72 -15.85 5.85 1.63
N THR A 73 -15.78 7.07 1.07
CA THR A 73 -14.56 7.59 0.44
C THR A 73 -13.40 7.74 1.42
N ARG A 74 -13.67 8.21 2.64
CA ARG A 74 -12.63 8.34 3.69
C ARG A 74 -12.17 6.97 4.17
N LEU A 75 -13.09 6.02 4.30
CA LEU A 75 -12.79 4.66 4.72
C LEU A 75 -11.96 3.93 3.65
N SER A 76 -12.36 3.99 2.38
CA SER A 76 -11.64 3.36 1.27
C SER A 76 -10.23 3.91 1.15
N ALA A 77 -10.06 5.23 1.25
CA ALA A 77 -8.74 5.86 1.23
C ALA A 77 -7.83 5.35 2.36
N ARG A 78 -8.37 5.13 3.57
CA ARG A 78 -7.61 4.59 4.72
C ARG A 78 -7.24 3.11 4.57
N LEU A 79 -8.06 2.31 3.89
CA LEU A 79 -7.74 0.91 3.60
C LEU A 79 -6.70 0.81 2.48
N ASP A 80 -6.87 1.58 1.40
CA ASP A 80 -5.96 1.60 0.26
C ASP A 80 -4.57 2.14 0.64
N GLU A 81 -4.50 3.16 1.50
CA GLU A 81 -3.23 3.70 2.04
C GLU A 81 -2.37 2.59 2.68
N LYS A 82 -3.00 1.58 3.32
CA LYS A 82 -2.28 0.44 3.90
C LYS A 82 -1.86 -0.61 2.87
N GLN A 83 -2.60 -0.76 1.77
CA GLN A 83 -2.33 -1.79 0.75
C GLN A 83 -1.25 -1.36 -0.26
N VAL A 84 -1.12 -0.07 -0.54
CA VAL A 84 -0.15 0.46 -1.53
C VAL A 84 1.31 0.22 -1.10
N TYR A 85 1.60 0.02 0.19
CA TYR A 85 2.96 -0.23 0.68
C TYR A 85 3.46 -1.68 0.52
N GLN A 86 2.63 -2.66 0.13
CA GLN A 86 3.04 -4.07 0.14
C GLN A 86 3.12 -4.81 -1.21
N THR A 87 2.75 -4.21 -2.34
CA THR A 87 2.69 -4.97 -3.62
C THR A 87 3.49 -4.38 -4.76
N GLN A 88 4.08 -3.18 -4.64
CA GLN A 88 4.96 -2.70 -5.70
C GLN A 88 6.30 -3.44 -5.62
N SER A 89 6.32 -4.61 -6.26
CA SER A 89 7.48 -5.46 -6.48
C SER A 89 8.67 -4.58 -6.86
N GLN A 90 9.72 -4.60 -6.03
CA GLN A 90 10.94 -3.82 -6.22
C GLN A 90 11.56 -4.05 -7.61
N TRP A 91 11.22 -5.17 -8.26
CA TRP A 91 11.58 -5.52 -9.63
C TRP A 91 10.94 -4.61 -10.69
N ALA A 92 9.69 -4.18 -10.50
CA ALA A 92 9.02 -3.24 -11.40
C ALA A 92 9.64 -1.84 -11.35
N LYS A 93 10.14 -1.43 -10.16
CA LYS A 93 10.88 -0.17 -9.98
C LYS A 93 12.25 -0.18 -10.67
N LEU A 94 12.86 -1.35 -10.85
CA LEU A 94 14.16 -1.49 -11.52
C LEU A 94 14.03 -1.78 -13.03
N ALA A 95 12.94 -2.41 -13.47
CA ALA A 95 12.68 -2.70 -14.87
C ALA A 95 12.50 -1.43 -15.72
N GLN A 96 11.85 -0.40 -15.16
CA GLN A 96 11.61 0.86 -15.86
C GLN A 96 12.92 1.60 -16.23
N PRO A 97 13.87 1.87 -15.31
CA PRO A 97 15.15 2.49 -15.68
C PRO A 97 16.06 1.58 -16.53
N ALA A 98 15.96 0.26 -16.35
CA ALA A 98 16.76 -0.69 -17.14
C ALA A 98 16.40 -0.66 -18.64
N PHE A 99 15.12 -0.51 -18.99
CA PHE A 99 14.69 -0.42 -20.38
C PHE A 99 15.25 0.83 -21.08
N PHE A 100 15.18 2.00 -20.44
CA PHE A 100 15.73 3.23 -21.00
C PHE A 100 17.25 3.15 -21.17
N SER A 101 17.97 2.57 -20.20
CA SER A 101 19.42 2.34 -20.29
C SER A 101 19.77 1.43 -21.47
N LEU A 102 19.03 0.34 -21.67
CA LEU A 102 19.23 -0.60 -22.77
C LEU A 102 18.99 0.05 -24.14
N VAL A 103 17.92 0.85 -24.27
CA VAL A 103 17.63 1.59 -25.51
C VAL A 103 18.74 2.60 -25.82
N LEU A 104 19.27 3.30 -24.81
CA LEU A 104 20.38 4.25 -24.98
C LEU A 104 21.64 3.54 -25.47
N LEU A 105 22.00 2.42 -24.83
CA LEU A 105 23.14 1.60 -25.25
C LEU A 105 22.97 1.03 -26.67
N ALA A 106 21.78 0.56 -27.01
CA ALA A 106 21.48 0.09 -28.37
C ALA A 106 21.58 1.21 -29.41
N GLY A 107 21.15 2.43 -29.06
CA GLY A 107 21.28 3.62 -29.90
C GLY A 107 22.75 4.02 -30.11
N ILE A 108 23.56 4.04 -29.04
CA ILE A 108 25.01 4.33 -29.14
C ILE A 108 25.69 3.26 -30.00
N TYR A 109 25.46 1.97 -29.70
CA TYR A 109 26.07 0.87 -30.44
C TYR A 109 25.65 0.86 -31.91
N GLY A 110 24.36 1.08 -32.18
CA GLY A 110 23.82 1.20 -33.52
C GLY A 110 24.42 2.37 -34.29
N GLY A 111 24.53 3.54 -33.65
CA GLY A 111 25.16 4.73 -34.22
C GLY A 111 26.63 4.50 -34.56
N LEU A 112 27.40 3.88 -33.66
CA LEU A 112 28.81 3.55 -33.89
C LEU A 112 28.99 2.55 -35.03
N LYS A 113 28.19 1.49 -35.08
CA LYS A 113 28.27 0.46 -36.13
C LYS A 113 27.86 1.01 -37.50
N LEU A 114 26.86 1.87 -37.55
CA LEU A 114 26.42 2.49 -38.80
C LEU A 114 27.44 3.54 -39.27
N GLY A 115 28.00 4.33 -38.34
CA GLY A 115 29.05 5.30 -38.61
C GLY A 115 30.36 4.65 -39.07
N SER A 116 30.79 3.55 -38.43
CA SER A 116 32.04 2.86 -38.79
C SER A 116 32.03 2.27 -40.19
N ASN A 117 30.86 1.86 -40.68
CA ASN A 117 30.72 1.29 -42.02
C ASN A 117 30.68 2.37 -43.11
N ALA A 118 30.36 3.62 -42.74
CA ALA A 118 30.40 4.79 -43.62
C ALA A 118 31.76 5.51 -43.58
N SER A 119 32.56 5.29 -42.53
CA SER A 119 33.91 5.83 -42.40
C SER A 119 34.91 5.08 -43.27
N SER A 120 35.15 5.58 -44.49
CA SER A 120 36.46 5.39 -45.12
C SER A 120 37.52 6.12 -44.27
N PRO A 121 38.75 5.60 -44.10
CA PRO A 121 39.74 6.21 -43.22
C PRO A 121 40.27 7.47 -43.90
N LEU A 122 39.67 8.62 -43.59
CA LEU A 122 40.22 9.91 -43.97
C LEU A 122 40.39 10.77 -42.73
N VAL A 123 41.67 10.90 -42.39
CA VAL A 123 42.32 12.15 -41.96
C VAL A 123 41.92 12.66 -40.57
N ASN A 124 42.95 12.63 -39.72
CA ASN A 124 43.20 13.48 -38.55
C ASN A 124 42.48 14.84 -38.62
N GLN A 125 41.23 14.91 -38.17
CA GLN A 125 40.52 16.17 -37.99
C GLN A 125 40.86 16.71 -36.60
N GLN A 126 41.93 17.51 -36.58
CA GLN A 126 42.05 18.63 -35.67
C GLN A 126 40.74 19.40 -35.69
N THR A 127 39.95 19.26 -34.63
CA THR A 127 38.93 20.23 -34.22
C THR A 127 39.62 21.58 -33.95
N SER A 128 39.92 22.36 -35.01
CA SER A 128 40.69 23.61 -34.88
C SER A 128 39.96 24.88 -35.29
N SER A 129 38.70 24.86 -35.71
CA SER A 129 38.06 26.11 -36.17
C SER A 129 37.28 26.85 -35.08
N GLY A 130 36.60 26.16 -34.17
CA GLY A 130 35.80 26.80 -33.11
C GLY A 130 36.58 27.23 -31.86
N VAL A 131 37.60 26.46 -31.47
CA VAL A 131 38.38 26.70 -30.24
C VAL A 131 39.44 27.78 -30.44
N GLN A 132 39.94 27.98 -31.67
CA GLN A 132 40.90 29.05 -31.98
C GLN A 132 40.28 30.45 -31.92
N MET A 133 38.99 30.59 -32.20
CA MET A 133 38.30 31.89 -32.20
C MET A 133 37.92 32.38 -30.79
N LEU A 134 38.00 31.52 -29.78
CA LEU A 134 37.71 31.83 -28.37
C LEU A 134 38.97 32.07 -27.54
N ASN A 135 40.15 31.96 -28.14
CA ASN A 135 41.43 32.09 -27.45
C ASN A 135 42.01 33.50 -27.60
N ASP A 136 41.28 34.52 -27.14
CA ASP A 136 41.73 35.93 -27.14
C ASP A 136 43.04 36.12 -26.36
N PHE A 137 43.29 35.27 -25.35
CA PHE A 137 44.57 35.25 -24.62
C PHE A 137 45.78 34.89 -25.47
N ALA A 138 45.59 34.19 -26.59
CA ALA A 138 46.66 33.93 -27.55
C ALA A 138 46.70 34.98 -28.68
N ALA A 139 45.59 35.68 -28.93
CA ALA A 139 45.51 36.74 -29.92
C ALA A 139 46.18 38.04 -29.44
N GLU A 140 46.07 38.34 -28.14
CA GLU A 140 46.72 39.49 -27.50
C GLU A 140 47.64 39.02 -26.37
N PRO A 141 48.95 38.87 -26.60
CA PRO A 141 49.89 38.56 -25.53
C PRO A 141 49.92 39.72 -24.53
N ILE A 142 49.89 39.38 -23.24
CA ILE A 142 49.88 40.30 -22.07
C ILE A 142 51.01 41.35 -22.15
N GLU A 143 52.07 41.06 -22.90
CA GLU A 143 53.19 41.96 -23.20
C GLU A 143 52.74 43.27 -23.89
N SER A 144 51.73 43.22 -24.76
CA SER A 144 51.17 44.42 -25.42
C SER A 144 50.50 45.39 -24.44
N PHE A 145 49.77 44.85 -23.45
CA PHE A 145 49.11 45.63 -22.40
C PHE A 145 50.11 46.33 -21.46
N LEU A 146 51.30 45.76 -21.26
CA LEU A 146 52.32 46.32 -20.37
C LEU A 146 53.21 47.37 -21.05
N LEU A 147 53.27 47.38 -22.39
CA LEU A 147 54.10 48.31 -23.16
C LEU A 147 53.35 49.59 -23.57
N ASP A 148 52.02 49.59 -23.54
CA ASP A 148 51.19 50.76 -23.88
C ASP A 148 51.06 51.79 -22.73
N GLU A 149 51.55 51.47 -21.52
CA GLU A 149 51.50 52.35 -20.34
C GLU A 149 52.86 52.99 -19.96
N LEU A 150 53.82 53.00 -20.91
CA LEU A 150 55.12 53.69 -20.82
C LEU A 150 55.23 54.78 -21.91
#